data_AF-A0A0F9SIQ6-F1
#
_entry.id   AF-A0A0F9SIQ6-F1
#
_cell.length_a   1.000
_cell.length_b   1.000
_cell.length_c   1.000
_cell.angle_alpha   90.00
_cell.angle_beta   90.00
_cell.angle_gamma   90.00
#
_symmetry.space_group_name_H-M   'P 1'
#
loop_
_entity.id
_entity.type
_entity.pdbx_description
1 polymer ?
#
loop_
_entity_poly.entity_id
_entity_poly.type
_entity_poly.pdbx_seq_one_letter_code
_entity_poly.pdbx_strand_id
1 'polypeptide(L)'
;MSDIYRKLDKVFLELTQALSIYSKSKFLQDYFITSYISFIYANIIKNFFINLTRETIKKLNLPKSQIGEIKKKYKEIQKEINLAISISLKGKKIDEKYYSKFKSNIKKDFPEFIKILSTVEKEIKIARLKKFINKKKIEIKRVGQDEADLHKDLLTKALEAYIQEKKEIPSMIKVKNLINTIGREILPKFSEALTADLIKDRHAFLSDQRKLQKGFETRLYERWKDPLDLFECLIQISLESGEKRKKKLNNKKNNKNNSKYDALIKLHARALHISNEIAILLKSGYADGANARWRSLHELAVISFFLCENNNDASKRYLEHSVIRALKEAKDYRTYYKKLGYPPIKRKELLMLEKEAERLCKKYSDRFQDDYGWIPSSILKERNFKALAQSVKLDKLRPYYNLACDSSHGGSKGFYRLGLMDDSQDKIFLVGSSNYGLASPLQNSAISLLHVSSCLLTLEPDFESIIQIYVMGNFMNEICDKAVEVQSKIEKETD
;
A
#
# COMPACT_ATOMS: atom_id res chain seq x y z
N MET A 1 -53.46 -13.03 -8.55
CA MET A 1 -52.71 -12.44 -7.40
C MET A 1 -53.27 -11.05 -7.14
N SER A 2 -53.47 -10.62 -5.89
CA SER A 2 -54.00 -9.28 -5.61
C SER A 2 -53.10 -8.20 -6.25
N ASP A 3 -53.72 -7.25 -6.97
CA ASP A 3 -53.05 -6.18 -7.73
C ASP A 3 -52.05 -5.36 -6.88
N ILE A 4 -52.22 -5.33 -5.56
CA ILE A 4 -51.35 -4.59 -4.62
C ILE A 4 -49.95 -5.18 -4.47
N TYR A 5 -49.79 -6.51 -4.38
CA TYR A 5 -48.47 -7.11 -4.18
C TYR A 5 -47.59 -6.97 -5.43
N ARG A 6 -48.21 -7.01 -6.62
CA ARG A 6 -47.53 -6.71 -7.88
C ARG A 6 -47.03 -5.26 -7.94
N LYS A 7 -47.83 -4.31 -7.44
CA LYS A 7 -47.44 -2.89 -7.32
C LYS A 7 -46.30 -2.72 -6.30
N LEU A 8 -46.38 -3.40 -5.15
CA LEU A 8 -45.32 -3.40 -4.14
C LEU A 8 -44.01 -4.03 -4.67
N ASP A 9 -44.10 -5.08 -5.48
CA ASP A 9 -42.94 -5.70 -6.15
C ASP A 9 -42.28 -4.73 -7.13
N LYS A 10 -43.05 -3.96 -7.90
CA LYS A 10 -42.51 -2.92 -8.79
C LYS A 10 -41.73 -1.85 -8.03
N VAL A 11 -42.29 -1.33 -6.94
CA VAL A 11 -41.59 -0.36 -6.07
C VAL A 11 -40.31 -0.95 -5.48
N PHE A 12 -40.33 -2.22 -5.08
CA PHE A 12 -39.13 -2.90 -4.58
C PHE A 12 -38.06 -3.05 -5.67
N LEU A 13 -38.47 -3.42 -6.89
CA LEU A 13 -37.54 -3.57 -8.02
C LEU A 13 -36.80 -2.27 -8.31
N GLU A 14 -37.52 -1.15 -8.38
CA GLU A 14 -36.92 0.19 -8.58
C GLU A 14 -35.91 0.54 -7.48
N LEU A 15 -36.23 0.24 -6.21
CA LEU A 15 -35.31 0.43 -5.08
C LEU A 15 -34.04 -0.42 -5.23
N THR A 16 -34.19 -1.69 -5.63
CA THR A 16 -33.04 -2.60 -5.80
C THR A 16 -32.15 -2.24 -7.00
N GLN A 17 -32.74 -1.72 -8.08
CA GLN A 17 -31.99 -1.23 -9.24
C GLN A 17 -31.15 0.01 -8.89
N ALA A 18 -31.69 0.91 -8.05
CA ALA A 18 -30.90 2.03 -7.54
C ALA A 18 -29.72 1.56 -6.69
N LEU A 19 -29.93 0.53 -5.85
CA LEU A 19 -28.90 0.00 -4.97
C LEU A 19 -27.82 -0.82 -5.70
N SER A 20 -28.13 -1.41 -6.86
CA SER A 20 -27.18 -2.24 -7.63
C SER A 20 -26.03 -1.47 -8.29
N ILE A 21 -26.08 -0.14 -8.27
CA ILE A 21 -25.00 0.74 -8.76
C ILE A 21 -23.85 0.79 -7.74
N TYR A 22 -24.15 0.51 -6.47
CA TYR A 22 -23.22 0.61 -5.35
C TYR A 22 -22.58 -0.73 -5.03
N SER A 23 -21.45 -0.66 -4.34
CA SER A 23 -20.85 -1.82 -3.69
C SER A 23 -21.81 -2.36 -2.63
N LYS A 24 -21.70 -3.65 -2.36
CA LYS A 24 -22.56 -4.32 -1.39
C LYS A 24 -22.37 -3.74 0.01
N SER A 25 -23.40 -3.03 0.49
CA SER A 25 -23.41 -2.39 1.81
C SER A 25 -24.55 -2.90 2.67
N LYS A 26 -24.20 -3.46 3.83
CA LYS A 26 -25.18 -3.87 4.84
C LYS A 26 -25.99 -2.67 5.37
N PHE A 27 -25.34 -1.52 5.55
CA PHE A 27 -26.01 -0.31 6.03
C PHE A 27 -27.08 0.15 5.04
N LEU A 28 -26.73 0.27 3.75
CA LEU A 28 -27.69 0.68 2.73
C LEU A 28 -28.81 -0.35 2.60
N GLN A 29 -28.49 -1.64 2.52
CA GLN A 29 -29.50 -2.71 2.46
C GLN A 29 -30.50 -2.62 3.65
N ASP A 30 -30.00 -2.45 4.87
CA ASP A 30 -30.83 -2.34 6.08
C ASP A 30 -31.67 -1.06 6.10
N TYR A 31 -31.12 0.05 5.61
CA TYR A 31 -31.86 1.31 5.48
C TYR A 31 -32.99 1.18 4.45
N PHE A 32 -32.69 0.73 3.23
CA PHE A 32 -33.66 0.61 2.14
C PHE A 32 -34.79 -0.37 2.49
N ILE A 33 -34.50 -1.51 3.10
CA ILE A 33 -35.55 -2.45 3.51
C ILE A 33 -36.41 -1.90 4.63
N THR A 34 -35.82 -1.14 5.56
CA THR A 34 -36.58 -0.50 6.66
C THR A 34 -37.50 0.59 6.12
N SER A 35 -37.03 1.40 5.19
CA SER A 35 -37.83 2.44 4.54
C SER A 35 -38.94 1.84 3.68
N TYR A 36 -38.68 0.75 2.96
CA TYR A 36 -39.68 0.03 2.18
C TYR A 36 -40.78 -0.59 3.05
N ILE A 37 -40.42 -1.19 4.19
CA ILE A 37 -41.40 -1.70 5.16
C ILE A 37 -42.24 -0.54 5.72
N SER A 38 -41.59 0.59 6.04
CA SER A 38 -42.28 1.78 6.54
C SER A 38 -43.28 2.34 5.52
N PHE A 39 -42.89 2.37 4.25
CA PHE A 39 -43.76 2.74 3.14
C PHE A 39 -45.01 1.84 3.05
N ILE A 40 -44.86 0.51 3.21
CA ILE A 40 -46.00 -0.42 3.12
C ILE A 40 -47.00 -0.14 4.24
N TYR A 41 -46.57 -0.15 5.50
CA TYR A 41 -47.48 0.07 6.63
C TYR A 41 -48.07 1.47 6.65
N ALA A 42 -47.31 2.50 6.25
CA ALA A 42 -47.82 3.85 6.09
C ALA A 42 -48.97 3.92 5.06
N ASN A 43 -48.84 3.21 3.93
CA ASN A 43 -49.92 3.14 2.93
C ASN A 43 -51.15 2.39 3.44
N ILE A 44 -51.00 1.37 4.28
CA ILE A 44 -52.14 0.69 4.92
C ILE A 44 -52.90 1.67 5.82
N ILE A 45 -52.19 2.44 6.65
CA ILE A 45 -52.81 3.43 7.53
C ILE A 45 -53.40 4.59 6.72
N LYS A 46 -52.73 5.04 5.65
CA LYS A 46 -53.27 6.05 4.74
C LYS A 46 -54.57 5.60 4.08
N ASN A 47 -54.66 4.33 3.69
CA ASN A 47 -55.88 3.79 3.08
C ASN A 47 -57.07 3.83 4.05
N PHE A 48 -56.83 3.64 5.36
CA PHE A 48 -57.87 3.90 6.36
C PHE A 48 -58.39 5.35 6.31
N PHE A 49 -57.49 6.34 6.31
CA PHE A 49 -57.88 7.75 6.26
C PHE A 49 -58.56 8.16 4.94
N ILE A 50 -58.12 7.61 3.81
CA ILE A 50 -58.75 7.82 2.49
C ILE A 50 -60.19 7.31 2.51
N ASN A 51 -60.44 6.18 3.16
CA ASN A 51 -61.78 5.59 3.27
C ASN A 51 -62.69 6.25 4.32
N LEU A 52 -62.26 7.31 5.00
CA LEU A 52 -63.12 8.16 5.84
C LEU A 52 -63.96 9.13 4.98
N THR A 53 -64.77 8.57 4.07
CA THR A 53 -65.66 9.32 3.17
C THR A 53 -67.12 9.19 3.58
N ARG A 54 -67.96 10.14 3.15
CA ARG A 54 -69.42 10.10 3.41
C ARG A 54 -70.08 8.84 2.84
N GLU A 55 -69.55 8.30 1.75
CA GLU A 55 -70.06 7.11 1.07
C GLU A 55 -69.73 5.82 1.86
N THR A 56 -68.48 5.65 2.28
CA THR A 56 -68.05 4.50 3.10
C THR A 56 -68.80 4.46 4.44
N ILE A 57 -69.08 5.63 5.01
CA ILE A 57 -69.80 5.77 6.28
C ILE A 57 -71.26 5.36 6.15
N LYS A 58 -71.94 5.76 5.05
CA LYS A 58 -73.28 5.26 4.74
C LYS A 58 -73.28 3.76 4.51
N LYS A 59 -72.31 3.24 3.75
CA LYS A 59 -72.19 1.82 3.41
C LYS A 59 -71.92 0.92 4.63
N LEU A 60 -71.15 1.39 5.60
CA LEU A 60 -70.78 0.63 6.81
C LEU A 60 -71.61 0.99 8.05
N ASN A 61 -72.61 1.86 7.89
CA ASN A 61 -73.48 2.40 8.95
C ASN A 61 -72.68 2.98 10.14
N LEU A 62 -71.84 3.99 9.85
CA LEU A 62 -70.93 4.63 10.82
C LEU A 62 -71.38 6.06 11.22
N PRO A 63 -70.97 6.59 12.40
CA PRO A 63 -71.35 7.93 12.85
C PRO A 63 -70.65 9.03 12.04
N LYS A 64 -71.43 9.90 11.40
CA LYS A 64 -70.89 10.99 10.57
C LYS A 64 -70.21 12.10 11.38
N SER A 65 -70.63 12.33 12.63
CA SER A 65 -70.11 13.39 13.51
C SER A 65 -68.64 13.18 13.90
N GLN A 66 -68.15 11.93 13.94
CA GLN A 66 -66.83 11.58 14.48
C GLN A 66 -65.67 11.69 13.46
N ILE A 67 -65.93 11.92 12.17
CA ILE A 67 -64.89 11.99 11.13
C ILE A 67 -63.88 13.11 11.42
N GLY A 68 -64.40 14.29 11.78
CA GLY A 68 -63.58 15.47 12.07
C GLY A 68 -62.69 15.24 13.30
N GLU A 69 -63.24 14.58 14.32
CA GLU A 69 -62.55 14.24 15.55
C GLU A 69 -61.41 13.24 15.31
N ILE A 70 -61.66 12.19 14.50
CA ILE A 70 -60.62 11.20 14.13
C ILE A 70 -59.47 11.89 13.39
N LYS A 71 -59.78 12.71 12.37
CA LYS A 71 -58.73 13.42 11.60
C LYS A 71 -57.94 14.40 12.47
N LYS A 72 -58.60 15.05 13.44
CA LYS A 72 -57.94 15.97 14.40
C LYS A 72 -57.06 15.21 15.39
N LYS A 73 -57.56 14.15 16.01
CA LYS A 73 -56.84 13.34 17.01
C LYS A 73 -55.60 12.66 16.42
N TYR A 74 -55.67 12.22 15.16
CA TYR A 74 -54.56 11.55 14.49
C TYR A 74 -53.80 12.44 13.49
N LYS A 75 -53.82 13.76 13.69
CA LYS A 75 -53.12 14.72 12.81
C LYS A 75 -51.61 14.48 12.75
N GLU A 76 -50.97 14.18 13.88
CA GLU A 76 -49.53 13.89 13.92
C GLU A 76 -49.18 12.56 13.25
N ILE A 77 -50.03 11.53 13.40
CA ILE A 77 -49.86 10.26 12.68
C ILE A 77 -49.95 10.47 11.16
N GLN A 78 -50.85 11.33 10.69
CA GLN A 78 -50.94 11.67 9.27
C GLN A 78 -49.66 12.37 8.73
N LYS A 79 -48.99 13.20 9.54
CA LYS A 79 -47.68 13.77 9.18
C LYS A 79 -46.59 12.70 9.10
N GLU A 80 -46.52 11.81 10.08
CA GLU A 80 -45.57 10.69 10.11
C GLU A 80 -45.75 9.75 8.90
N ILE A 81 -47.00 9.46 8.52
CA ILE A 81 -47.34 8.65 7.33
C ILE A 81 -46.85 9.31 6.05
N ASN A 82 -47.06 10.62 5.88
CA ASN A 82 -46.64 11.32 4.67
C ASN A 82 -45.10 11.32 4.51
N LEU A 83 -44.34 11.37 5.61
CA LEU A 83 -42.89 11.20 5.60
C LEU A 83 -42.46 9.77 5.25
N ALA A 84 -43.13 8.74 5.79
CA ALA A 84 -42.81 7.36 5.47
C ALA A 84 -43.15 6.98 4.02
N ILE A 85 -44.16 7.62 3.42
CA ILE A 85 -44.55 7.40 2.02
C ILE A 85 -43.50 7.95 1.04
N SER A 86 -42.72 8.95 1.43
CA SER A 86 -41.58 9.42 0.63
C SER A 86 -40.30 8.57 0.79
N ILE A 87 -40.40 7.40 1.45
CA ILE A 87 -39.25 6.51 1.72
C ILE A 87 -38.19 7.22 2.60
N SER A 88 -38.65 8.13 3.48
CA SER A 88 -37.82 8.83 4.46
C SER A 88 -37.98 8.21 5.86
N LEU A 89 -36.87 8.15 6.61
CA LEU A 89 -36.86 7.75 8.03
C LEU A 89 -36.62 8.95 8.97
N LYS A 90 -36.87 10.18 8.51
CA LYS A 90 -36.84 11.38 9.38
C LYS A 90 -37.85 11.31 10.53
N GLY A 91 -38.96 10.58 10.35
CA GLY A 91 -39.99 10.34 11.36
C GLY A 91 -39.82 9.02 12.12
N LYS A 92 -40.85 8.62 12.88
CA LYS A 92 -40.87 7.30 13.53
C LYS A 92 -40.90 6.19 12.48
N LYS A 93 -40.19 5.10 12.76
CA LYS A 93 -40.27 3.86 11.96
C LYS A 93 -41.69 3.28 12.04
N ILE A 94 -42.36 3.19 10.90
CA ILE A 94 -43.74 2.68 10.78
C ILE A 94 -43.68 1.19 10.44
N ASP A 95 -43.52 0.33 11.44
CA ASP A 95 -43.46 -1.12 11.24
C ASP A 95 -44.74 -1.83 11.69
N GLU A 96 -44.70 -3.17 11.72
CA GLU A 96 -45.81 -4.01 12.18
C GLU A 96 -46.30 -3.60 13.58
N LYS A 97 -45.37 -3.30 14.50
CA LYS A 97 -45.71 -2.88 15.87
C LYS A 97 -46.41 -1.53 15.88
N TYR A 98 -45.91 -0.59 15.06
CA TYR A 98 -46.55 0.72 14.90
C TYR A 98 -48.00 0.56 14.40
N TYR A 99 -48.21 -0.28 13.37
CA TYR A 99 -49.54 -0.55 12.84
C TYR A 99 -50.47 -1.21 13.86
N SER A 100 -50.00 -2.22 14.60
CA SER A 100 -50.77 -2.87 15.65
C SER A 100 -51.20 -1.88 16.75
N LYS A 101 -50.31 -0.96 17.14
CA LYS A 101 -50.63 0.11 18.11
C LYS A 101 -51.68 1.06 17.55
N PHE A 102 -51.55 1.50 16.30
CA PHE A 102 -52.55 2.33 15.64
C PHE A 102 -53.94 1.65 15.62
N LYS A 103 -54.00 0.37 15.23
CA LYS A 103 -55.23 -0.42 15.22
C LYS A 103 -55.85 -0.53 16.62
N SER A 104 -55.04 -0.77 17.65
CA SER A 104 -55.52 -0.82 19.04
C SER A 104 -56.11 0.51 19.50
N ASN A 105 -55.46 1.63 19.15
CA ASN A 105 -55.94 2.96 19.51
C ASN A 105 -57.28 3.28 18.83
N ILE A 106 -57.44 2.94 17.54
CA ILE A 106 -58.72 3.09 16.85
C ILE A 106 -59.80 2.24 17.52
N LYS A 107 -59.49 0.99 17.92
CA LYS A 107 -60.45 0.11 18.60
C LYS A 107 -60.93 0.68 19.94
N LYS A 108 -60.02 1.32 20.68
CA LYS A 108 -60.31 1.92 21.98
C LYS A 108 -61.09 3.23 21.83
N ASP A 109 -60.62 4.11 20.96
CA ASP A 109 -61.11 5.48 20.87
C ASP A 109 -62.35 5.63 19.98
N PHE A 110 -62.46 4.79 18.94
CA PHE A 110 -63.50 4.84 17.92
C PHE A 110 -63.87 3.41 17.47
N PRO A 111 -64.43 2.57 18.35
CA PRO A 111 -64.61 1.12 18.13
C PRO A 111 -65.36 0.78 16.83
N GLU A 112 -66.33 1.60 16.44
CA GLU A 112 -67.13 1.39 15.23
C GLU A 112 -66.31 1.53 13.94
N PHE A 113 -65.27 2.37 13.95
CA PHE A 113 -64.41 2.63 12.79
C PHE A 113 -63.38 1.52 12.53
N ILE A 114 -63.24 0.53 13.43
CA ILE A 114 -62.45 -0.68 13.17
C ILE A 114 -62.96 -1.47 11.96
N LYS A 115 -64.24 -1.34 11.61
CA LYS A 115 -64.80 -1.95 10.40
C LYS A 115 -64.06 -1.50 9.14
N ILE A 116 -63.62 -0.23 9.07
CA ILE A 116 -62.84 0.29 7.92
C ILE A 116 -61.48 -0.40 7.85
N LEU A 117 -60.77 -0.54 8.98
CA LEU A 117 -59.49 -1.26 9.02
C LEU A 117 -59.67 -2.73 8.63
N SER A 118 -60.75 -3.37 9.07
CA SER A 118 -61.05 -4.77 8.73
C SER A 118 -61.29 -4.95 7.23
N THR A 119 -61.96 -3.98 6.59
CA THR A 119 -62.13 -3.95 5.12
C THR A 119 -60.80 -3.79 4.40
N VAL A 120 -59.96 -2.82 4.82
CA VAL A 120 -58.62 -2.60 4.25
C VAL A 120 -57.75 -3.86 4.40
N GLU A 121 -57.75 -4.50 5.58
CA GLU A 121 -57.00 -5.73 5.86
C GLU A 121 -57.45 -6.91 4.99
N LYS A 122 -58.76 -7.02 4.72
CA LYS A 122 -59.35 -8.05 3.85
C LYS A 122 -58.95 -7.83 2.39
N GLU A 123 -59.01 -6.61 1.91
CA GLU A 123 -58.61 -6.23 0.54
C GLU A 123 -57.12 -6.54 0.27
N ILE A 124 -56.24 -6.22 1.22
CA ILE A 124 -54.80 -6.47 1.08
C ILE A 124 -54.39 -7.90 1.48
N LYS A 125 -55.33 -8.70 2.00
CA LYS A 125 -55.06 -10.04 2.57
C LYS A 125 -53.89 -10.00 3.57
N ILE A 126 -54.02 -9.20 4.63
CA ILE A 126 -52.92 -8.84 5.55
C ILE A 126 -52.13 -10.05 6.10
N ALA A 127 -52.77 -11.22 6.25
CA ALA A 127 -52.12 -12.46 6.66
C ALA A 127 -50.94 -12.88 5.75
N ARG A 128 -50.94 -12.47 4.47
CA ARG A 128 -49.86 -12.75 3.50
C ARG A 128 -48.73 -11.74 3.56
N LEU A 129 -48.94 -10.57 4.16
CA LEU A 129 -47.98 -9.46 4.17
C LEU A 129 -46.68 -9.83 4.90
N LYS A 130 -46.77 -10.54 6.02
CA LYS A 130 -45.59 -10.97 6.78
C LYS A 130 -44.67 -11.88 5.97
N LYS A 131 -45.25 -12.85 5.24
CA LYS A 131 -44.51 -13.74 4.34
C LYS A 131 -43.87 -12.96 3.18
N PHE A 132 -44.60 -11.99 2.62
CA PHE A 132 -44.09 -11.10 1.57
C PHE A 132 -42.88 -10.27 2.04
N ILE A 133 -43.01 -9.58 3.18
CA ILE A 133 -41.92 -8.77 3.76
C ILE A 133 -40.68 -9.62 4.06
N ASN A 134 -40.86 -10.81 4.63
CA ASN A 134 -39.74 -11.71 4.93
C ASN A 134 -39.00 -12.13 3.65
N LYS A 135 -39.71 -12.39 2.56
CA LYS A 135 -39.09 -12.66 1.25
C LYS A 135 -38.22 -11.48 0.79
N LYS A 136 -38.72 -10.26 0.90
CA LYS A 136 -38.02 -9.03 0.48
C LYS A 136 -36.78 -8.73 1.31
N LYS A 137 -36.82 -9.02 2.62
CA LYS A 137 -35.63 -8.95 3.50
C LYS A 137 -34.50 -9.89 3.08
N ILE A 138 -34.83 -11.01 2.44
CA ILE A 138 -33.82 -11.94 1.91
C ILE A 138 -33.31 -11.46 0.55
N GLU A 139 -34.22 -11.03 -0.33
CA GLU A 139 -33.87 -10.54 -1.67
C GLU A 139 -32.89 -9.35 -1.61
N ILE A 140 -33.10 -8.37 -0.71
CA ILE A 140 -32.26 -7.18 -0.65
C ILE A 140 -30.81 -7.45 -0.21
N LYS A 141 -30.56 -8.51 0.57
CA LYS A 141 -29.20 -8.87 1.03
C LYS A 141 -28.26 -9.29 -0.10
N ARG A 142 -28.84 -9.64 -1.26
CA ARG A 142 -28.11 -10.03 -2.47
C ARG A 142 -27.84 -8.86 -3.42
N VAL A 143 -28.29 -7.65 -3.07
CA VAL A 143 -28.21 -6.48 -3.95
C VAL A 143 -26.94 -5.68 -3.65
N GLY A 144 -26.26 -5.27 -4.72
CA GLY A 144 -24.95 -4.60 -4.68
C GLY A 144 -23.91 -5.44 -5.42
N GLN A 145 -22.83 -4.80 -5.86
CA GLN A 145 -21.76 -5.47 -6.59
C GLN A 145 -20.74 -6.09 -5.61
N ASP A 146 -20.28 -7.31 -5.93
CA ASP A 146 -19.27 -8.05 -5.15
C ASP A 146 -17.83 -7.80 -5.66
N GLU A 147 -17.65 -7.14 -6.81
CA GLU A 147 -16.33 -6.80 -7.36
C GLU A 147 -15.75 -5.54 -6.71
N ALA A 148 -14.47 -5.62 -6.31
CA ALA A 148 -13.74 -4.49 -5.73
C ALA A 148 -13.48 -3.41 -6.79
N ASP A 149 -14.15 -2.27 -6.64
CA ASP A 149 -14.02 -1.09 -7.50
C ASP A 149 -13.94 0.15 -6.60
N LEU A 150 -12.74 0.73 -6.50
CA LEU A 150 -12.44 1.85 -5.61
C LEU A 150 -13.40 3.03 -5.81
N HIS A 151 -13.81 3.31 -7.04
CA HIS A 151 -14.72 4.40 -7.32
C HIS A 151 -16.12 4.11 -6.76
N LYS A 152 -16.61 2.88 -6.90
CA LYS A 152 -17.91 2.47 -6.34
C LYS A 152 -17.88 2.37 -4.82
N ASP A 153 -16.78 1.96 -4.23
CA ASP A 153 -16.61 1.91 -2.77
C ASP A 153 -16.68 3.30 -2.16
N LEU A 154 -16.01 4.29 -2.77
CA LEU A 154 -16.10 5.70 -2.38
C LEU A 154 -17.53 6.24 -2.50
N LEU A 155 -18.21 5.94 -3.61
CA LEU A 155 -19.62 6.34 -3.81
C LEU A 155 -20.55 5.73 -2.75
N THR A 156 -20.33 4.46 -2.43
CA THR A 156 -21.10 3.73 -1.41
C THR A 156 -20.93 4.41 -0.05
N LYS A 157 -19.68 4.73 0.34
CA LYS A 157 -19.37 5.42 1.60
C LYS A 157 -19.96 6.84 1.68
N ALA A 158 -19.91 7.60 0.58
CA ALA A 158 -20.51 8.93 0.53
C ALA A 158 -22.03 8.89 0.73
N LEU A 159 -22.71 7.92 0.11
CA LEU A 159 -24.15 7.73 0.30
C LEU A 159 -24.50 7.27 1.73
N GLU A 160 -23.70 6.37 2.31
CA GLU A 160 -23.85 5.96 3.72
C GLU A 160 -23.80 7.18 4.65
N ALA A 161 -22.78 8.03 4.51
CA ALA A 161 -22.60 9.22 5.34
C ALA A 161 -23.77 10.22 5.20
N TYR A 162 -24.22 10.49 3.97
CA TYR A 162 -25.37 11.38 3.75
C TYR A 162 -26.64 10.86 4.41
N ILE A 163 -26.92 9.56 4.26
CA ILE A 163 -28.11 8.94 4.85
C ILE A 163 -28.03 8.93 6.39
N GLN A 164 -26.85 8.71 6.95
CA GLN A 164 -26.64 8.80 8.40
C GLN A 164 -26.94 10.20 8.95
N GLU A 165 -26.50 11.24 8.25
CA GLU A 165 -26.69 12.63 8.68
C GLU A 165 -28.13 13.10 8.48
N LYS A 166 -28.69 12.91 7.28
CA LYS A 166 -29.98 13.50 6.88
C LYS A 166 -31.19 12.61 7.14
N LYS A 167 -30.98 11.31 7.41
CA LYS A 167 -32.05 10.29 7.59
C LYS A 167 -33.05 10.24 6.43
N GLU A 168 -32.62 10.61 5.23
CA GLU A 168 -33.42 10.58 4.01
C GLU A 168 -32.57 10.15 2.82
N ILE A 169 -33.24 9.59 1.81
CA ILE A 169 -32.61 9.32 0.52
C ILE A 169 -32.68 10.63 -0.27
N PRO A 170 -31.58 11.10 -0.90
CA PRO A 170 -31.69 12.18 -1.87
C PRO A 170 -32.72 11.77 -2.94
N SER A 171 -33.58 12.68 -3.42
CA SER A 171 -34.71 12.29 -4.30
C SER A 171 -34.22 11.54 -5.55
N MET A 172 -34.77 10.36 -5.89
CA MET A 172 -34.23 9.46 -6.92
C MET A 172 -34.02 10.09 -8.32
N ILE A 173 -34.85 11.05 -8.73
CA ILE A 173 -34.67 11.79 -10.01
C ILE A 173 -33.51 12.80 -9.90
N LYS A 174 -33.27 13.38 -8.73
CA LYS A 174 -32.07 14.19 -8.46
C LYS A 174 -30.86 13.33 -8.15
N VAL A 175 -30.97 12.07 -7.70
CA VAL A 175 -29.78 11.23 -7.41
C VAL A 175 -28.95 11.02 -8.67
N LYS A 176 -29.57 10.68 -9.81
CA LYS A 176 -28.82 10.48 -11.06
C LYS A 176 -28.17 11.77 -11.59
N ASN A 177 -28.86 12.90 -11.49
CA ASN A 177 -28.34 14.20 -11.93
C ASN A 177 -27.35 14.82 -10.93
N LEU A 178 -27.63 14.76 -9.63
CA LEU A 178 -26.74 15.19 -8.55
C LEU A 178 -25.47 14.34 -8.52
N ILE A 179 -25.53 13.03 -8.76
CA ILE A 179 -24.33 12.17 -8.84
C ILE A 179 -23.53 12.45 -10.11
N ASN A 180 -24.18 12.67 -11.25
CA ASN A 180 -23.49 13.09 -12.47
C ASN A 180 -22.84 14.48 -12.30
N THR A 181 -23.53 15.44 -11.71
CA THR A 181 -23.01 16.78 -11.43
C THR A 181 -21.93 16.75 -10.35
N ILE A 182 -22.11 15.99 -9.26
CA ILE A 182 -21.09 15.81 -8.22
C ILE A 182 -19.84 15.15 -8.81
N GLY A 183 -19.97 14.02 -9.49
CA GLY A 183 -18.84 13.25 -10.02
C GLY A 183 -18.17 13.85 -11.26
N ARG A 184 -18.91 14.54 -12.16
CA ARG A 184 -18.35 15.11 -13.41
C ARG A 184 -18.06 16.60 -13.36
N GLU A 185 -18.70 17.36 -12.47
CA GLU A 185 -18.59 18.83 -12.49
C GLU A 185 -18.05 19.39 -11.17
N ILE A 186 -18.53 18.90 -10.01
CA ILE A 186 -18.15 19.48 -8.71
C ILE A 186 -16.84 18.88 -8.19
N LEU A 187 -16.70 17.55 -8.13
CA LEU A 187 -15.48 16.89 -7.68
C LEU A 187 -14.26 17.29 -8.53
N PRO A 188 -14.33 17.30 -9.87
CA PRO A 188 -13.24 17.79 -10.69
C PRO A 188 -12.91 19.26 -10.41
N LYS A 189 -13.89 20.16 -10.32
CA LYS A 189 -13.65 21.58 -10.04
C LYS A 189 -13.09 21.83 -8.63
N PHE A 190 -13.56 21.12 -7.61
CA PHE A 190 -12.99 21.19 -6.26
C PHE A 190 -11.57 20.63 -6.22
N SER A 191 -11.32 19.51 -6.91
CA SER A 191 -9.99 18.93 -7.05
C SER A 191 -9.06 19.88 -7.81
N GLU A 192 -9.52 20.51 -8.89
CA GLU A 192 -8.79 21.49 -9.69
C GLU A 192 -8.49 22.75 -8.88
N ALA A 193 -9.46 23.27 -8.12
CA ALA A 193 -9.26 24.41 -7.24
C ALA A 193 -8.25 24.11 -6.14
N LEU A 194 -8.40 22.98 -5.43
CA LEU A 194 -7.45 22.55 -4.40
C LEU A 194 -6.06 22.30 -4.99
N THR A 195 -5.98 21.71 -6.19
CA THR A 195 -4.71 21.51 -6.90
C THR A 195 -4.09 22.85 -7.29
N ALA A 196 -4.88 23.81 -7.78
CA ALA A 196 -4.40 25.13 -8.14
C ALA A 196 -3.86 25.88 -6.91
N ASP A 197 -4.54 25.79 -5.76
CA ASP A 197 -4.10 26.36 -4.49
C ASP A 197 -2.82 25.68 -3.99
N LEU A 198 -2.77 24.33 -3.96
CA LEU A 198 -1.56 23.58 -3.59
C LEU A 198 -0.38 23.88 -4.53
N ILE A 199 -0.64 24.03 -5.83
CA ILE A 199 0.38 24.41 -6.81
C ILE A 199 0.83 25.85 -6.55
N LYS A 200 -0.08 26.79 -6.29
CA LYS A 200 0.24 28.19 -6.00
C LYS A 200 1.14 28.29 -4.77
N ASP A 201 0.82 27.56 -3.72
CA ASP A 201 1.51 27.62 -2.43
C ASP A 201 2.69 26.62 -2.32
N ARG A 202 2.92 25.78 -3.34
CA ARG A 202 3.92 24.70 -3.33
C ARG A 202 5.31 25.16 -2.92
N HIS A 203 5.72 26.33 -3.39
CA HIS A 203 7.07 26.83 -3.15
C HIS A 203 7.27 27.22 -1.69
N ALA A 204 6.27 27.88 -1.09
CA ALA A 204 6.30 28.21 0.33
C ALA A 204 6.28 26.93 1.18
N PHE A 205 5.33 26.03 0.91
CA PHE A 205 5.20 24.74 1.62
C PHE A 205 6.49 23.90 1.55
N LEU A 206 7.05 23.70 0.35
CA LEU A 206 8.28 22.92 0.18
C LEU A 206 9.51 23.64 0.73
N SER A 207 9.54 24.98 0.70
CA SER A 207 10.64 25.76 1.29
C SER A 207 10.73 25.53 2.79
N ASP A 208 9.60 25.56 3.50
CA ASP A 208 9.59 25.35 4.95
C ASP A 208 9.96 23.91 5.31
N GLN A 209 9.45 22.91 4.58
CA GLN A 209 9.87 21.51 4.74
C GLN A 209 11.38 21.33 4.51
N ARG A 210 11.94 21.96 3.47
CA ARG A 210 13.39 21.91 3.18
C ARG A 210 14.23 22.59 4.26
N LYS A 211 13.76 23.70 4.85
CA LYS A 211 14.44 24.36 5.97
C LYS A 211 14.45 23.46 7.21
N LEU A 212 13.31 22.82 7.52
CA LEU A 212 13.23 21.87 8.64
C LEU A 212 14.18 20.70 8.45
N GLN A 213 14.19 20.09 7.25
CA GLN A 213 15.13 19.02 6.90
C GLN A 213 16.58 19.47 7.04
N LYS A 214 16.95 20.63 6.48
CA LYS A 214 18.32 21.15 6.56
C LYS A 214 18.75 21.40 8.00
N GLY A 215 17.88 21.97 8.83
CA GLY A 215 18.15 22.18 10.25
C GLY A 215 18.32 20.88 11.01
N PHE A 216 17.54 19.85 10.69
CA PHE A 216 17.72 18.50 11.22
C PHE A 216 19.07 17.91 10.81
N GLU A 217 19.43 17.97 9.52
CA GLU A 217 20.70 17.45 9.00
C GLU A 217 21.91 18.13 9.64
N THR A 218 21.85 19.43 9.91
CA THR A 218 22.91 20.15 10.63
C THR A 218 23.13 19.57 12.03
N ARG A 219 22.05 19.41 12.82
CA ARG A 219 22.16 18.85 14.18
C ARG A 219 22.57 17.38 14.18
N LEU A 220 22.08 16.61 13.22
CA LEU A 220 22.48 15.22 13.02
C LEU A 220 23.97 15.13 12.76
N TYR A 221 24.46 15.92 11.81
CA TYR A 221 25.87 15.95 11.45
C TYR A 221 26.74 16.40 12.63
N GLU A 222 26.35 17.45 13.36
CA GLU A 222 27.07 17.87 14.57
C GLU A 222 27.20 16.73 15.60
N ARG A 223 26.14 15.93 15.77
CA ARG A 223 26.12 14.80 16.71
C ARG A 223 26.95 13.60 16.23
N TRP A 224 26.94 13.32 14.93
CA TRP A 224 27.59 12.16 14.31
C TRP A 224 28.88 12.52 13.56
N LYS A 225 29.43 13.72 13.80
CA LYS A 225 30.50 14.31 12.98
C LYS A 225 31.69 13.39 12.86
N ASP A 226 32.26 12.95 13.97
CA ASP A 226 33.50 12.17 14.00
C ASP A 226 33.42 10.88 13.15
N PRO A 227 32.47 9.95 13.39
CA PRO A 227 32.40 8.74 12.57
C PRO A 227 32.01 9.01 11.11
N LEU A 228 31.23 10.05 10.82
CA LEU A 228 30.87 10.42 9.44
C LEU A 228 32.07 10.97 8.67
N ASP A 229 32.83 11.90 9.25
CA ASP A 229 34.02 12.48 8.65
C ASP A 229 35.08 11.41 8.40
N LEU A 230 35.31 10.50 9.38
CA LEU A 230 36.21 9.37 9.21
C LEU A 230 35.78 8.43 8.08
N PHE A 231 34.47 8.17 7.94
CA PHE A 231 33.95 7.34 6.85
C PHE A 231 34.14 8.00 5.48
N GLU A 232 33.92 9.32 5.36
CA GLU A 232 34.22 10.06 4.13
C GLU A 232 35.72 10.04 3.80
N CYS A 233 36.59 10.17 4.81
CA CYS A 233 38.03 9.98 4.63
C CYS A 233 38.38 8.57 4.14
N LEU A 234 37.78 7.52 4.70
CA LEU A 234 38.01 6.13 4.26
C LEU A 234 37.61 5.93 2.79
N ILE A 235 36.49 6.53 2.35
CA ILE A 235 36.06 6.52 0.94
C ILE A 235 37.10 7.19 0.06
N GLN A 236 37.58 8.37 0.45
CA GLN A 236 38.57 9.12 -0.33
C GLN A 236 39.92 8.38 -0.43
N ILE A 237 40.42 7.83 0.69
CA ILE A 237 41.65 7.04 0.71
C ILE A 237 41.52 5.78 -0.15
N SER A 238 40.34 5.12 -0.11
CA SER A 238 40.04 3.97 -0.98
C SER A 238 40.06 4.34 -2.45
N LEU A 239 39.47 5.47 -2.83
CA LEU A 239 39.50 5.99 -4.20
C LEU A 239 40.94 6.22 -4.68
N GLU A 240 41.72 7.00 -3.94
CA GLU A 240 43.10 7.34 -4.30
C GLU A 240 43.99 6.12 -4.42
N SER A 241 43.85 5.18 -3.48
CA SER A 241 44.59 3.91 -3.48
C SER A 241 44.22 3.07 -4.70
N GLY A 242 42.93 2.97 -5.03
CA GLY A 242 42.46 2.27 -6.22
C GLY A 242 42.94 2.89 -7.53
N GLU A 243 42.96 4.22 -7.63
CA GLU A 243 43.46 4.93 -8.81
C GLU A 243 44.96 4.73 -9.02
N LYS A 244 45.75 4.88 -7.94
CA LYS A 244 47.19 4.59 -7.97
C LYS A 244 47.44 3.15 -8.40
N ARG A 245 46.68 2.21 -7.83
CA ARG A 245 46.79 0.79 -8.16
C ARG A 245 46.46 0.50 -9.62
N LYS A 246 45.38 1.08 -10.14
CA LYS A 246 45.00 1.01 -11.56
C LYS A 246 46.12 1.52 -12.48
N LYS A 247 46.71 2.69 -12.16
CA LYS A 247 47.83 3.26 -12.93
C LYS A 247 49.04 2.31 -12.95
N LYS A 248 49.43 1.76 -11.78
CA LYS A 248 50.54 0.79 -11.67
C LYS A 248 50.28 -0.48 -12.49
N LEU A 249 49.09 -1.07 -12.37
CA LEU A 249 48.77 -2.34 -13.03
C LEU A 249 48.61 -2.18 -14.55
N ASN A 250 48.06 -1.06 -15.03
CA ASN A 250 47.93 -0.77 -16.46
C ASN A 250 49.28 -0.61 -17.18
N ASN A 251 50.30 -0.11 -16.48
CA ASN A 251 51.64 0.08 -17.04
C ASN A 251 52.41 -1.23 -17.24
N LYS A 252 51.94 -2.36 -16.67
CA LYS A 252 52.57 -3.67 -16.83
C LYS A 252 52.02 -4.41 -18.05
N LYS A 253 52.91 -4.79 -18.98
CA LYS A 253 52.55 -5.52 -20.22
C LYS A 253 51.77 -6.84 -19.97
N ASN A 254 51.97 -7.50 -18.83
CA ASN A 254 51.33 -8.77 -18.48
C ASN A 254 49.85 -8.67 -18.05
N ASN A 255 49.31 -7.46 -17.81
CA ASN A 255 47.94 -7.29 -17.30
C ASN A 255 46.85 -7.14 -18.38
N LYS A 256 47.21 -7.11 -19.67
CA LYS A 256 46.24 -6.91 -20.78
C LYS A 256 45.14 -7.98 -20.88
N ASN A 257 45.27 -9.13 -20.21
CA ASN A 257 44.29 -10.23 -20.22
C ASN A 257 43.94 -10.75 -18.80
N ASN A 258 44.14 -9.93 -17.77
CA ASN A 258 43.88 -10.34 -16.39
C ASN A 258 42.40 -10.09 -16.00
N SER A 259 41.53 -11.07 -16.26
CA SER A 259 40.10 -11.01 -15.92
C SER A 259 39.86 -10.81 -14.42
N LYS A 260 40.76 -11.28 -13.55
CA LYS A 260 40.72 -11.03 -12.11
C LYS A 260 40.90 -9.54 -11.81
N TYR A 261 41.91 -8.91 -12.39
CA TYR A 261 42.08 -7.45 -12.30
C TYR A 261 40.83 -6.70 -12.78
N ASP A 262 40.35 -7.03 -13.98
CA ASP A 262 39.18 -6.36 -14.60
C ASP A 262 37.92 -6.48 -13.74
N ALA A 263 37.71 -7.63 -13.09
CA ALA A 263 36.59 -7.83 -12.18
C ALA A 263 36.77 -7.02 -10.89
N LEU A 264 37.93 -7.12 -10.24
CA LEU A 264 38.19 -6.45 -8.96
C LEU A 264 38.18 -4.94 -9.07
N ILE A 265 38.72 -4.35 -10.14
CA ILE A 265 38.68 -2.88 -10.32
C ILE A 265 37.24 -2.37 -10.55
N LYS A 266 36.40 -3.13 -11.26
CA LYS A 266 34.98 -2.80 -11.45
C LYS A 266 34.19 -2.95 -10.15
N LEU A 267 34.46 -4.00 -9.36
CA LEU A 267 33.86 -4.21 -8.05
C LEU A 267 34.25 -3.09 -7.08
N HIS A 268 35.53 -2.69 -7.05
CA HIS A 268 36.02 -1.57 -6.24
C HIS A 268 35.36 -0.24 -6.62
N ALA A 269 35.26 0.08 -7.91
CA ALA A 269 34.56 1.29 -8.37
C ALA A 269 33.08 1.30 -7.93
N ARG A 270 32.39 0.16 -8.02
CA ARG A 270 31.02 0.02 -7.51
C ARG A 270 30.93 0.14 -5.99
N ALA A 271 31.90 -0.40 -5.26
CA ALA A 271 31.96 -0.30 -3.80
C ALA A 271 32.11 1.15 -3.34
N LEU A 272 32.98 1.93 -3.99
CA LEU A 272 33.10 3.37 -3.74
C LEU A 272 31.80 4.11 -4.01
N HIS A 273 31.12 3.80 -5.13
CA HIS A 273 29.86 4.42 -5.48
C HIS A 273 28.79 4.16 -4.41
N ILE A 274 28.61 2.89 -4.00
CA ILE A 274 27.66 2.52 -2.95
C ILE A 274 28.03 3.15 -1.61
N SER A 275 29.32 3.24 -1.29
CA SER A 275 29.77 3.88 -0.04
C SER A 275 29.42 5.37 0.00
N ASN A 276 29.51 6.08 -1.13
CA ASN A 276 29.05 7.46 -1.24
C ASN A 276 27.52 7.59 -1.07
N GLU A 277 26.72 6.68 -1.66
CA GLU A 277 25.27 6.65 -1.44
C GLU A 277 24.95 6.46 0.05
N ILE A 278 25.67 5.55 0.73
CA ILE A 278 25.53 5.29 2.17
C ILE A 278 25.87 6.55 2.97
N ALA A 279 26.98 7.22 2.67
CA ALA A 279 27.37 8.45 3.36
C ALA A 279 26.29 9.54 3.26
N ILE A 280 25.68 9.72 2.08
CA ILE A 280 24.57 10.67 1.88
C ILE A 280 23.35 10.26 2.71
N LEU A 281 22.95 8.98 2.65
CA LEU A 281 21.79 8.49 3.40
C LEU A 281 21.95 8.66 4.91
N LEU A 282 23.16 8.38 5.43
CA LEU A 282 23.46 8.57 6.84
C LEU A 282 23.44 10.06 7.23
N LYS A 283 24.03 10.95 6.42
CA LYS A 283 23.98 12.41 6.65
C LYS A 283 22.57 13.00 6.59
N SER A 284 21.63 12.32 5.94
CA SER A 284 20.20 12.69 5.92
C SER A 284 19.35 11.93 6.94
N GLY A 285 19.93 11.06 7.78
CA GLY A 285 19.23 10.34 8.85
C GLY A 285 18.43 9.12 8.39
N TYR A 286 18.77 8.51 7.26
CA TYR A 286 18.09 7.34 6.68
C TYR A 286 18.90 6.05 6.92
N ALA A 287 19.01 5.63 8.19
CA ALA A 287 19.77 4.45 8.61
C ALA A 287 19.33 3.16 7.89
N ASP A 288 18.02 2.92 7.76
CA ASP A 288 17.48 1.73 7.08
C ASP A 288 17.84 1.70 5.59
N GLY A 289 17.79 2.86 4.93
CA GLY A 289 18.19 3.02 3.54
C GLY A 289 19.69 2.78 3.36
N ALA A 290 20.51 3.31 4.28
CA ALA A 290 21.95 3.07 4.31
C ALA A 290 22.27 1.58 4.52
N ASN A 291 21.54 0.89 5.41
CA ASN A 291 21.70 -0.54 5.66
C ASN A 291 21.34 -1.39 4.42
N ALA A 292 20.27 -1.01 3.72
CA ALA A 292 19.88 -1.66 2.46
C ALA A 292 20.95 -1.50 1.37
N ARG A 293 21.65 -0.36 1.32
CA ARG A 293 22.81 -0.16 0.43
C ARG A 293 24.03 -0.94 0.89
N TRP A 294 24.28 -0.99 2.20
CA TRP A 294 25.34 -1.82 2.76
C TRP A 294 25.19 -3.30 2.36
N ARG A 295 23.96 -3.84 2.31
CA ARG A 295 23.70 -5.21 1.78
C ARG A 295 24.39 -5.46 0.44
N SER A 296 24.26 -4.51 -0.48
CA SER A 296 24.87 -4.59 -1.82
C SER A 296 26.39 -4.45 -1.73
N LEU A 297 26.91 -3.56 -0.88
CA LEU A 297 28.34 -3.42 -0.63
C LEU A 297 28.96 -4.71 -0.05
N HIS A 298 28.25 -5.38 0.86
CA HIS A 298 28.66 -6.67 1.43
C HIS A 298 28.67 -7.79 0.38
N GLU A 299 27.70 -7.82 -0.53
CA GLU A 299 27.72 -8.75 -1.67
C GLU A 299 28.96 -8.53 -2.55
N LEU A 300 29.32 -7.26 -2.81
CA LEU A 300 30.56 -6.95 -3.54
C LEU A 300 31.80 -7.42 -2.77
N ALA A 301 31.84 -7.27 -1.45
CA ALA A 301 32.94 -7.77 -0.62
C ALA A 301 33.08 -9.30 -0.72
N VAL A 302 31.97 -10.04 -0.57
CA VAL A 302 31.95 -11.52 -0.68
C VAL A 302 32.43 -11.97 -2.06
N ILE A 303 31.93 -11.35 -3.13
CA ILE A 303 32.35 -11.66 -4.50
C ILE A 303 33.83 -11.30 -4.70
N SER A 304 34.29 -10.16 -4.20
CA SER A 304 35.68 -9.71 -4.35
C SER A 304 36.66 -10.69 -3.69
N PHE A 305 36.37 -11.16 -2.48
CA PHE A 305 37.17 -12.20 -1.82
C PHE A 305 37.19 -13.49 -2.63
N PHE A 306 36.02 -13.95 -3.08
CA PHE A 306 35.94 -15.20 -3.85
C PHE A 306 36.79 -15.11 -5.13
N LEU A 307 36.73 -13.99 -5.85
CA LEU A 307 37.54 -13.79 -7.04
C LEU A 307 39.03 -13.61 -6.72
N CYS A 308 39.36 -12.99 -5.59
CA CYS A 308 40.74 -12.80 -5.15
C CYS A 308 41.41 -14.15 -4.83
N GLU A 309 40.72 -15.02 -4.09
CA GLU A 309 41.23 -16.32 -3.62
C GLU A 309 41.28 -17.41 -4.71
N ASN A 310 40.50 -17.27 -5.79
CA ASN A 310 40.41 -18.27 -6.85
C ASN A 310 41.20 -17.90 -8.12
N ASN A 311 41.26 -18.80 -9.09
CA ASN A 311 42.02 -18.57 -10.33
C ASN A 311 41.35 -17.53 -11.26
N ASN A 312 42.08 -17.11 -12.30
CA ASN A 312 41.60 -16.13 -13.29
C ASN A 312 40.37 -16.63 -14.09
N ASP A 313 40.15 -17.94 -14.18
CA ASP A 313 38.99 -18.53 -14.86
C ASP A 313 37.68 -18.18 -14.14
N ALA A 314 37.66 -18.24 -12.80
CA ALA A 314 36.50 -17.83 -12.01
C ALA A 314 36.11 -16.36 -12.28
N SER A 315 37.09 -15.46 -12.37
CA SER A 315 36.86 -14.04 -12.70
C SER A 315 36.39 -13.84 -14.14
N LYS A 316 36.90 -14.63 -15.08
CA LYS A 316 36.46 -14.61 -16.47
C LYS A 316 35.00 -15.07 -16.61
N ARG A 317 34.63 -16.17 -15.93
CA ARG A 317 33.25 -16.65 -15.85
C ARG A 317 32.32 -15.59 -15.27
N TYR A 318 32.73 -14.94 -14.18
CA TYR A 318 31.96 -13.86 -13.55
C TYR A 318 31.67 -12.71 -14.53
N LEU A 319 32.67 -12.23 -15.26
CA LEU A 319 32.50 -11.14 -16.23
C LEU A 319 31.59 -11.54 -17.41
N GLU A 320 31.81 -12.74 -17.98
CA GLU A 320 31.04 -13.23 -19.13
C GLU A 320 29.58 -13.59 -18.76
N HIS A 321 29.28 -13.87 -17.48
CA HIS A 321 27.93 -14.20 -17.02
C HIS A 321 26.93 -13.05 -17.12
N SER A 322 27.42 -11.81 -17.26
CA SER A 322 26.58 -10.64 -17.56
C SER A 322 25.64 -10.84 -18.76
N VAL A 323 26.05 -11.64 -19.76
CA VAL A 323 25.20 -11.99 -20.92
C VAL A 323 23.99 -12.84 -20.51
N ILE A 324 24.16 -13.78 -19.58
CA ILE A 324 23.07 -14.62 -19.08
C ILE A 324 22.04 -13.75 -18.37
N ARG A 325 22.50 -12.79 -17.55
CA ARG A 325 21.62 -11.85 -16.85
C ARG A 325 20.85 -10.97 -17.83
N ALA A 326 21.55 -10.37 -18.81
CA ALA A 326 20.94 -9.55 -19.84
C ALA A 326 19.87 -10.31 -20.65
N LEU A 327 20.09 -11.59 -20.95
CA LEU A 327 19.10 -12.42 -21.65
C LEU A 327 17.85 -12.68 -20.80
N LYS A 328 17.99 -12.94 -19.50
CA LYS A 328 16.83 -13.11 -18.59
C LYS A 328 16.00 -11.83 -18.55
N GLU A 329 16.66 -10.68 -18.35
CA GLU A 329 16.00 -9.36 -18.32
C GLU A 329 15.31 -9.02 -19.65
N ALA A 330 15.94 -9.34 -20.80
CA ALA A 330 15.33 -9.16 -22.11
C ALA A 330 14.06 -10.01 -22.31
N LYS A 331 14.04 -11.24 -21.78
CA LYS A 331 12.87 -12.14 -21.83
C LYS A 331 11.74 -11.62 -20.95
N ASP A 332 12.05 -11.15 -19.75
CA ASP A 332 11.07 -10.53 -18.86
C ASP A 332 10.46 -9.28 -19.48
N TYR A 333 11.31 -8.40 -20.01
CA TYR A 333 10.87 -7.20 -20.74
C TYR A 333 9.89 -7.53 -21.88
N ARG A 334 10.21 -8.55 -22.69
CA ARG A 334 9.35 -8.99 -23.81
C ARG A 334 7.95 -9.45 -23.34
N THR A 335 7.82 -9.89 -22.10
CA THR A 335 6.54 -10.30 -21.52
C THR A 335 5.64 -9.10 -21.21
N TYR A 336 6.22 -7.95 -20.85
CA TYR A 336 5.47 -6.80 -20.32
C TYR A 336 5.51 -5.54 -21.18
N TYR A 337 6.40 -5.40 -22.17
CA TYR A 337 6.61 -4.15 -22.90
C TYR A 337 5.33 -3.54 -23.49
N LYS A 338 4.43 -4.38 -24.06
CA LYS A 338 3.14 -3.92 -24.60
C LYS A 338 2.23 -3.33 -23.53
N LYS A 339 2.18 -3.95 -22.35
CA LYS A 339 1.35 -3.50 -21.22
C LYS A 339 1.91 -2.23 -20.58
N LEU A 340 3.24 -2.06 -20.62
CA LEU A 340 3.95 -0.90 -20.07
C LEU A 340 4.05 0.27 -21.06
N GLY A 341 3.65 0.10 -22.33
CA GLY A 341 3.72 1.16 -23.35
C GLY A 341 5.14 1.44 -23.88
N TYR A 342 6.07 0.51 -23.72
CA TYR A 342 7.46 0.67 -24.20
C TYR A 342 7.68 0.01 -25.58
N PRO A 343 8.69 0.42 -26.36
CA PRO A 343 9.00 -0.20 -27.66
C PRO A 343 9.61 -1.61 -27.54
N PRO A 344 9.39 -2.54 -28.48
CA PRO A 344 10.00 -3.86 -28.44
C PRO A 344 11.53 -3.80 -28.59
N ILE A 345 12.25 -4.74 -27.95
CA ILE A 345 13.67 -4.98 -28.23
C ILE A 345 13.83 -5.42 -29.69
N LYS A 346 14.84 -4.91 -30.40
CA LYS A 346 15.07 -5.29 -31.79
C LYS A 346 15.38 -6.78 -31.89
N ARG A 347 14.74 -7.49 -32.82
CA ARG A 347 14.92 -8.94 -33.01
C ARG A 347 16.40 -9.32 -33.21
N LYS A 348 17.17 -8.48 -33.92
CA LYS A 348 18.61 -8.69 -34.16
C LYS A 348 19.41 -8.68 -32.85
N GLU A 349 19.11 -7.77 -31.93
CA GLU A 349 19.79 -7.63 -30.64
C GLU A 349 19.48 -8.83 -29.73
N LEU A 350 18.21 -9.25 -29.67
CA LEU A 350 17.80 -10.43 -28.91
C LEU A 350 18.48 -11.71 -29.44
N LEU A 351 18.49 -11.90 -30.77
CA LEU A 351 19.15 -13.06 -31.39
C LEU A 351 20.67 -13.06 -31.14
N MET A 352 21.31 -11.90 -31.09
CA MET A 352 22.73 -11.79 -30.74
C MET A 352 22.96 -12.22 -29.28
N LEU A 353 22.13 -11.76 -28.34
CA LEU A 353 22.20 -12.17 -26.94
C LEU A 353 21.93 -13.67 -26.74
N GLU A 354 20.94 -14.23 -27.44
CA GLU A 354 20.62 -15.66 -27.40
C GLU A 354 21.79 -16.52 -27.90
N LYS A 355 22.38 -16.15 -29.05
CA LYS A 355 23.56 -16.84 -29.60
C LYS A 355 24.76 -16.79 -28.67
N GLU A 356 25.02 -15.63 -28.09
CA GLU A 356 26.16 -15.46 -27.19
C GLU A 356 25.96 -16.23 -25.88
N ALA A 357 24.76 -16.20 -25.30
CA ALA A 357 24.42 -17.01 -24.13
C ALA A 357 24.58 -18.51 -24.42
N GLU A 358 24.10 -19.00 -25.57
CA GLU A 358 24.26 -20.40 -25.96
C GLU A 358 25.74 -20.78 -26.11
N ARG A 359 26.54 -19.92 -26.75
CA ARG A 359 27.99 -20.09 -26.89
C ARG A 359 28.68 -20.21 -25.53
N LEU A 360 28.33 -19.35 -24.57
CA LEU A 360 28.89 -19.36 -23.22
C LEU A 360 28.45 -20.58 -22.40
N CYS A 361 27.18 -20.98 -22.50
CA CYS A 361 26.67 -22.20 -21.85
C CYS A 361 27.36 -23.46 -22.38
N LYS A 362 27.64 -23.54 -23.69
CA LYS A 362 28.43 -24.64 -24.28
C LYS A 362 29.89 -24.59 -23.82
N LYS A 363 30.50 -23.39 -23.79
CA LYS A 363 31.90 -23.18 -23.40
C LYS A 363 32.18 -23.62 -21.96
N TYR A 364 31.39 -23.17 -20.99
CA TYR A 364 31.64 -23.47 -19.58
C TYR A 364 30.97 -24.75 -19.11
N SER A 365 29.88 -25.17 -19.78
CA SER A 365 29.01 -26.24 -19.30
C SER A 365 28.63 -25.99 -17.83
N ASP A 366 28.36 -27.00 -16.99
CA ASP A 366 28.24 -26.79 -15.54
C ASP A 366 27.09 -25.85 -15.08
N ARG A 367 25.93 -25.92 -15.74
CA ARG A 367 24.75 -25.08 -15.47
C ARG A 367 25.05 -23.56 -15.40
N PHE A 368 25.88 -23.07 -16.32
CA PHE A 368 26.26 -21.65 -16.39
C PHE A 368 25.06 -20.69 -16.49
N GLN A 369 23.90 -21.15 -16.98
CA GLN A 369 22.65 -20.38 -17.08
C GLN A 369 22.00 -20.03 -15.71
N ASP A 370 22.38 -20.71 -14.64
CA ASP A 370 21.84 -20.48 -13.29
C ASP A 370 22.34 -19.14 -12.75
N ASP A 371 21.68 -18.55 -11.74
CA ASP A 371 22.01 -17.20 -11.23
C ASP A 371 23.44 -17.12 -10.67
N TYR A 372 23.92 -18.20 -10.04
CA TYR A 372 25.30 -18.35 -9.59
C TYR A 372 26.11 -19.30 -10.47
N GLY A 373 25.66 -19.57 -11.70
CA GLY A 373 26.28 -20.50 -12.64
C GLY A 373 27.70 -20.10 -13.07
N TRP A 374 28.09 -18.85 -12.84
CA TRP A 374 29.46 -18.37 -13.05
C TRP A 374 30.48 -18.97 -12.06
N ILE A 375 30.02 -19.43 -10.90
CA ILE A 375 30.86 -20.14 -9.93
C ILE A 375 31.11 -21.56 -10.45
N PRO A 376 32.37 -22.00 -10.60
CA PRO A 376 32.67 -23.38 -10.97
C PRO A 376 32.21 -24.36 -9.88
N SER A 377 31.44 -25.40 -10.26
CA SER A 377 31.02 -26.44 -9.31
C SER A 377 32.18 -27.26 -8.74
N SER A 378 33.33 -27.27 -9.43
CA SER A 378 34.59 -27.84 -8.95
C SER A 378 35.19 -27.06 -7.77
N ILE A 379 34.83 -25.79 -7.61
CA ILE A 379 35.26 -24.93 -6.49
C ILE A 379 34.18 -24.90 -5.41
N LEU A 380 32.92 -24.70 -5.81
CA LEU A 380 31.78 -24.64 -4.88
C LEU A 380 30.59 -25.40 -5.44
N LYS A 381 30.27 -26.55 -4.83
CA LYS A 381 29.17 -27.42 -5.26
C LYS A 381 27.80 -26.77 -5.08
N GLU A 382 27.55 -26.17 -3.92
CA GLU A 382 26.32 -25.44 -3.62
C GLU A 382 26.44 -23.98 -4.03
N ARG A 383 25.85 -23.61 -5.17
CA ARG A 383 26.00 -22.28 -5.76
C ARG A 383 24.85 -21.36 -5.37
N ASN A 384 24.98 -20.74 -4.20
CA ASN A 384 24.08 -19.71 -3.70
C ASN A 384 24.87 -18.70 -2.84
N PHE A 385 24.29 -17.54 -2.54
CA PHE A 385 24.99 -16.49 -1.78
C PHE A 385 25.47 -16.97 -0.40
N LYS A 386 24.68 -17.77 0.31
CA LYS A 386 25.03 -18.28 1.65
C LYS A 386 26.30 -19.12 1.58
N ALA A 387 26.34 -20.08 0.67
CA ALA A 387 27.50 -20.95 0.47
C ALA A 387 28.73 -20.16 -0.01
N LEU A 388 28.53 -19.16 -0.88
CA LEU A 388 29.59 -18.26 -1.32
C LEU A 388 30.19 -17.48 -0.15
N ALA A 389 29.36 -16.85 0.69
CA ALA A 389 29.82 -16.10 1.86
C ALA A 389 30.56 -16.98 2.88
N GLN A 390 30.10 -18.24 3.06
CA GLN A 390 30.77 -19.23 3.91
C GLN A 390 32.15 -19.62 3.35
N SER A 391 32.26 -19.79 2.03
CA SER A 391 33.53 -20.19 1.39
C SER A 391 34.65 -19.16 1.62
N VAL A 392 34.30 -17.87 1.75
CA VAL A 392 35.22 -16.76 2.00
C VAL A 392 35.23 -16.28 3.46
N LYS A 393 34.61 -17.04 4.38
CA LYS A 393 34.57 -16.75 5.84
C LYS A 393 33.99 -15.37 6.20
N LEU A 394 33.07 -14.84 5.39
CA LEU A 394 32.35 -13.59 5.65
C LEU A 394 30.91 -13.82 6.13
N ASP A 395 30.51 -15.07 6.34
CA ASP A 395 29.18 -15.47 6.80
C ASP A 395 28.84 -15.01 8.22
N LYS A 396 29.84 -14.56 9.00
CA LYS A 396 29.62 -13.92 10.31
C LYS A 396 28.70 -12.70 10.25
N LEU A 397 28.65 -12.00 9.11
CA LEU A 397 27.78 -10.83 8.91
C LEU A 397 26.36 -11.20 8.48
N ARG A 398 26.02 -12.49 8.38
CA ARG A 398 24.71 -12.97 7.92
C ARG A 398 23.53 -12.47 8.76
N PRO A 399 23.59 -12.34 10.10
CA PRO A 399 22.49 -11.75 10.87
C PRO A 399 22.18 -10.31 10.43
N TYR A 400 23.22 -9.49 10.26
CA TYR A 400 23.08 -8.11 9.77
C TYR A 400 22.59 -8.09 8.32
N TYR A 401 23.10 -8.97 7.46
CA TYR A 401 22.65 -9.08 6.06
C TYR A 401 21.16 -9.40 5.98
N ASN A 402 20.67 -10.33 6.79
CA ASN A 402 19.24 -10.65 6.85
C ASN A 402 18.41 -9.44 7.33
N LEU A 403 18.89 -8.71 8.34
CA LEU A 403 18.22 -7.49 8.80
C LEU A 403 18.12 -6.42 7.69
N ALA A 404 19.18 -6.27 6.88
CA ALA A 404 19.16 -5.37 5.71
C ALA A 404 18.23 -5.84 4.58
N CYS A 405 18.05 -7.16 4.42
CA CYS A 405 17.05 -7.72 3.51
C CYS A 405 15.63 -7.45 4.01
N ASP A 406 15.39 -7.61 5.31
CA ASP A 406 14.06 -7.47 5.92
C ASP A 406 13.52 -6.03 5.74
N SER A 407 14.37 -5.00 5.81
CA SER A 407 13.96 -3.61 5.57
C SER A 407 13.64 -3.29 4.09
N SER A 408 14.12 -4.12 3.16
CA SER A 408 13.95 -3.94 1.71
C SER A 408 12.79 -4.76 1.14
N HIS A 409 12.43 -5.87 1.78
CA HIS A 409 11.35 -6.76 1.34
C HIS A 409 10.03 -6.39 2.02
N GLY A 410 8.91 -6.53 1.29
CA GLY A 410 7.55 -6.26 1.81
C GLY A 410 7.03 -7.29 2.81
N GLY A 411 7.91 -8.01 3.52
CA GLY A 411 7.54 -8.94 4.58
C GLY A 411 7.21 -8.22 5.88
N SER A 412 6.49 -8.87 6.78
CA SER A 412 6.07 -8.29 8.08
C SER A 412 7.23 -7.87 8.98
N LYS A 413 8.41 -8.47 8.78
CA LYS A 413 9.61 -8.12 9.54
C LYS A 413 10.23 -6.78 9.13
N GLY A 414 9.83 -6.22 7.99
CA GLY A 414 10.23 -4.89 7.52
C GLY A 414 9.62 -3.73 8.32
N PHE A 415 8.82 -4.02 9.35
CA PHE A 415 8.35 -3.02 10.32
C PHE A 415 9.41 -2.64 11.34
N TYR A 416 10.42 -3.48 11.59
CA TYR A 416 11.56 -3.10 12.41
C TYR A 416 12.37 -2.00 11.72
N ARG A 417 12.70 -0.94 12.45
CA ARG A 417 13.42 0.24 11.92
C ARG A 417 14.71 0.47 12.71
N LEU A 418 15.84 0.48 12.01
CA LEU A 418 17.11 0.85 12.63
C LEU A 418 17.08 2.26 13.20
N GLY A 419 16.33 3.16 12.57
CA GLY A 419 16.14 4.53 13.05
C GLY A 419 15.33 4.66 14.35
N LEU A 420 14.88 3.57 14.97
CA LEU A 420 14.15 3.58 16.23
C LEU A 420 14.89 2.78 17.30
N MET A 421 14.80 3.24 18.54
CA MET A 421 15.21 2.46 19.71
C MET A 421 14.28 1.26 19.91
N ASP A 422 14.77 0.21 20.59
CA ASP A 422 14.03 -1.04 20.77
C ASP A 422 12.69 -0.84 21.49
N ASP A 423 12.65 0.08 22.45
CA ASP A 423 11.45 0.42 23.22
C ASP A 423 10.37 1.17 22.38
N SER A 424 10.74 1.65 21.20
CA SER A 424 9.96 2.53 20.33
C SER A 424 9.45 1.82 19.06
N GLN A 425 9.94 0.62 18.76
CA GLN A 425 9.61 -0.15 17.55
C GLN A 425 8.10 -0.33 17.34
N ASP A 426 7.37 -0.67 18.41
CA ASP A 426 5.91 -0.91 18.35
C ASP A 426 5.07 0.34 18.66
N LYS A 427 5.72 1.47 19.00
CA LYS A 427 5.05 2.70 19.44
C LYS A 427 5.08 3.79 18.36
N ILE A 428 6.09 3.78 17.50
CA ILE A 428 6.34 4.87 16.54
C ILE A 428 6.41 4.31 15.12
N PHE A 429 5.62 4.91 14.21
CA PHE A 429 5.78 4.67 12.78
C PHE A 429 6.80 5.65 12.20
N LEU A 430 8.04 5.20 12.03
CA LEU A 430 9.09 6.02 11.41
C LEU A 430 8.81 6.20 9.91
N VAL A 431 8.50 7.44 9.52
CA VAL A 431 8.20 7.83 8.13
C VAL A 431 9.24 8.76 7.52
N GLY A 432 10.16 9.28 8.32
CA GLY A 432 11.16 10.29 7.93
C GLY A 432 12.54 9.99 8.49
N SER A 433 13.38 11.01 8.54
CA SER A 433 14.74 10.90 9.05
C SER A 433 14.76 10.67 10.57
N SER A 434 15.77 9.95 11.03
CA SER A 434 16.07 9.73 12.45
C SER A 434 17.52 10.07 12.76
N ASN A 435 17.77 10.53 13.98
CA ASN A 435 19.12 10.80 14.49
C ASN A 435 19.77 9.58 15.15
N TYR A 436 19.09 8.45 15.14
CA TYR A 436 19.50 7.20 15.78
C TYR A 436 19.72 6.09 14.74
N GLY A 437 20.47 5.05 15.13
CA GLY A 437 20.63 3.83 14.33
C GLY A 437 21.70 3.87 13.24
N LEU A 438 22.53 4.92 13.21
CA LEU A 438 23.56 5.07 12.17
C LEU A 438 24.76 4.13 12.39
N ALA A 439 24.99 3.59 13.61
CA ALA A 439 26.23 2.89 13.91
C ALA A 439 26.42 1.62 13.09
N SER A 440 25.41 0.74 13.05
CA SER A 440 25.49 -0.54 12.32
C SER A 440 25.74 -0.36 10.81
N PRO A 441 24.98 0.48 10.08
CA PRO A 441 25.29 0.74 8.67
C PRO A 441 26.68 1.32 8.44
N LEU A 442 27.13 2.22 9.31
CA LEU A 442 28.40 2.92 9.17
C LEU A 442 29.59 1.95 9.40
N GLN A 443 29.55 1.18 10.49
CA GLN A 443 30.50 0.11 10.80
C GLN A 443 30.60 -0.92 9.67
N ASN A 444 29.44 -1.49 9.31
CA ASN A 444 29.43 -2.59 8.35
C ASN A 444 29.87 -2.11 6.95
N SER A 445 29.63 -0.84 6.62
CA SER A 445 30.10 -0.24 5.37
C SER A 445 31.60 0.00 5.36
N ALA A 446 32.17 0.50 6.46
CA ALA A 446 33.62 0.65 6.60
C ALA A 446 34.33 -0.71 6.45
N ILE A 447 33.82 -1.75 7.10
CA ILE A 447 34.33 -3.13 7.00
C ILE A 447 34.26 -3.64 5.55
N SER A 448 33.08 -3.55 4.92
CA SER A 448 32.91 -4.06 3.55
C SER A 448 33.72 -3.26 2.52
N LEU A 449 33.89 -1.95 2.69
CA LEU A 449 34.73 -1.13 1.83
C LEU A 449 36.21 -1.53 1.95
N LEU A 450 36.73 -1.65 3.19
CA LEU A 450 38.09 -2.13 3.45
C LEU A 450 38.33 -3.49 2.78
N HIS A 451 37.37 -4.41 2.90
CA HIS A 451 37.42 -5.73 2.29
C HIS A 451 37.56 -5.68 0.76
N VAL A 452 36.72 -4.90 0.07
CA VAL A 452 36.80 -4.75 -1.39
C VAL A 452 38.11 -4.07 -1.81
N SER A 453 38.50 -2.99 -1.13
CA SER A 453 39.75 -2.28 -1.39
C SER A 453 40.97 -3.18 -1.22
N SER A 454 41.00 -3.99 -0.16
CA SER A 454 42.10 -4.93 0.11
C SER A 454 42.26 -5.94 -1.03
N CYS A 455 41.16 -6.52 -1.54
CA CYS A 455 41.23 -7.48 -2.65
C CYS A 455 41.89 -6.90 -3.91
N LEU A 456 41.66 -5.62 -4.22
CA LEU A 456 42.30 -4.95 -5.35
C LEU A 456 43.79 -4.66 -5.08
N LEU A 457 44.10 -4.21 -3.86
CA LEU A 457 45.44 -3.82 -3.45
C LEU A 457 46.39 -5.02 -3.27
N THR A 458 45.87 -6.22 -3.02
CA THR A 458 46.66 -7.46 -2.86
C THR A 458 46.87 -8.24 -4.15
N LEU A 459 46.36 -7.80 -5.30
CA LEU A 459 46.48 -8.56 -6.56
C LEU A 459 47.94 -8.79 -7.02
N GLU A 460 48.85 -7.90 -6.62
CA GLU A 460 50.32 -7.98 -6.77
C GLU A 460 50.93 -7.03 -5.72
N PRO A 461 50.94 -7.41 -4.43
CA PRO A 461 51.14 -6.47 -3.34
C PRO A 461 52.51 -5.80 -3.44
N ASP A 462 52.56 -4.51 -3.13
CA ASP A 462 53.79 -3.76 -2.94
C ASP A 462 53.75 -3.06 -1.57
N PHE A 463 54.89 -2.50 -1.13
CA PHE A 463 54.96 -1.87 0.19
C PHE A 463 53.91 -0.76 0.36
N GLU A 464 53.67 0.04 -0.69
CA GLU A 464 52.68 1.11 -0.66
C GLU A 464 51.25 0.56 -0.54
N SER A 465 50.91 -0.51 -1.28
CA SER A 465 49.58 -1.10 -1.22
C SER A 465 49.30 -1.78 0.13
N ILE A 466 50.32 -2.34 0.77
CA ILE A 466 50.21 -2.88 2.13
C ILE A 466 49.99 -1.75 3.14
N ILE A 467 50.78 -0.67 3.09
CA ILE A 467 50.59 0.51 3.95
C ILE A 467 49.18 1.08 3.81
N GLN A 468 48.68 1.19 2.57
CA GLN A 468 47.31 1.67 2.30
C GLN A 468 46.25 0.81 2.99
N ILE A 469 46.38 -0.51 2.94
CA ILE A 469 45.45 -1.43 3.64
C ILE A 469 45.49 -1.19 5.15
N TYR A 470 46.67 -1.03 5.75
CA TYR A 470 46.79 -0.74 7.19
C TYR A 470 46.20 0.61 7.57
N VAL A 471 46.43 1.65 6.77
CA VAL A 471 45.83 2.98 6.98
C VAL A 471 44.30 2.86 6.93
N MET A 472 43.75 2.22 5.90
CA MET A 472 42.30 1.98 5.80
C MET A 472 41.77 1.17 7.00
N GLY A 473 42.54 0.19 7.48
CA GLY A 473 42.21 -0.60 8.67
C GLY A 473 42.14 0.24 9.95
N ASN A 474 43.06 1.19 10.12
CA ASN A 474 43.03 2.12 11.26
C ASN A 474 41.78 3.02 11.21
N PHE A 475 41.46 3.58 10.05
CA PHE A 475 40.21 4.33 9.86
C PHE A 475 38.98 3.46 10.16
N MET A 476 38.93 2.22 9.66
CA MET A 476 37.82 1.31 9.90
C MET A 476 37.62 1.03 11.40
N ASN A 477 38.69 0.79 12.15
CA ASN A 477 38.61 0.58 13.60
C ASN A 477 38.10 1.83 14.32
N GLU A 478 38.67 3.00 14.02
CA GLU A 478 38.28 4.26 14.66
C GLU A 478 36.82 4.63 14.35
N ILE A 479 36.40 4.42 13.11
CA ILE A 479 35.00 4.51 12.69
C ILE A 479 34.11 3.63 13.56
N CYS A 480 34.50 2.36 13.77
CA CYS A 480 33.68 1.43 14.52
C CYS A 480 33.51 1.83 15.98
N ASP A 481 34.59 2.28 16.61
CA ASP A 481 34.57 2.72 18.00
C ASP A 481 33.74 4.00 18.16
N LYS A 482 33.96 4.99 17.29
CA LYS A 482 33.26 6.29 17.33
C LYS A 482 31.77 6.16 17.04
N ALA A 483 31.39 5.28 16.12
CA ALA A 483 29.99 5.03 15.79
C ALA A 483 29.21 4.47 16.98
N VAL A 484 29.78 3.50 17.69
CA VAL A 484 29.17 2.93 18.90
C VAL A 484 29.13 3.96 20.02
N GLU A 485 30.22 4.72 20.21
CA GLU A 485 30.29 5.77 21.22
C GLU A 485 29.15 6.78 21.07
N VAL A 486 28.91 7.29 19.86
CA VAL A 486 27.82 8.24 19.59
C VAL A 486 26.46 7.61 19.83
N GLN A 487 26.22 6.39 19.33
CA GLN A 487 24.92 5.74 19.48
C GLN A 487 24.59 5.46 20.95
N SER A 488 25.54 4.90 21.71
CA SER A 488 25.33 4.62 23.13
C SER A 488 25.17 5.89 23.97
N LYS A 489 25.72 7.04 23.56
CA LYS A 489 25.39 8.32 24.19
C LYS A 489 23.93 8.72 23.96
N ILE A 490 23.39 8.48 22.77
CA ILE A 490 21.98 8.77 22.46
C ILE A 490 21.06 7.84 23.28
N GLU A 491 21.39 6.55 23.39
CA GLU A 491 20.61 5.57 24.19
C GLU A 491 20.51 6.01 25.65
N LYS A 492 21.61 6.49 26.24
CA LYS A 492 21.68 6.96 27.63
C LYS A 492 21.01 8.30 27.90
N GLU A 493 20.70 9.10 26.88
CA GLU A 493 19.99 10.39 27.03
C GLU A 493 18.47 10.20 27.17
N THR A 494 17.99 9.02 26.79
CA THR A 494 16.57 8.63 26.79
C THR A 494 16.17 7.69 27.92
N ASP A 495 17.14 7.10 28.63
CA ASP A 495 16.97 6.40 29.91
C ASP A 495 16.91 7.40 31.08
#